data_AF-A0A510HM12-F1
#
_entry.id   AF-A0A510HM12-F1
#
_cell.length_a   1.000
_cell.length_b   1.000
_cell.length_c   1.000
_cell.angle_alpha   90.00
_cell.angle_beta   90.00
_cell.angle_gamma   90.00
#
_symmetry.space_group_name_H-M   'P 1'
#
loop_
_entity.id
_entity.type
_entity.pdbx_description
1 polymer ?
#
loop_
_entity_poly.entity_id
_entity_poly.type
_entity_poly.pdbx_seq_one_letter_code
_entity_poly.pdbx_strand_id
1 'polypeptide(L)' 'MDGERAEPLLWTCTACGYHVEGELPEKCPECGADRGEFEEVPKPDY' A
#
# COMPACT_ATOMS: atom_id res chain seq x y z
N MET A 1 13.05 -21.83 12.07
CA MET A 1 11.65 -22.15 11.72
C MET A 1 10.83 -21.38 12.70
N ASP A 2 10.02 -20.44 12.21
CA ASP A 2 8.75 -19.97 12.81
C ASP A 2 8.39 -18.61 12.20
N GLY A 3 7.48 -18.66 11.23
CA GLY A 3 6.58 -17.57 10.90
C GLY A 3 7.02 -16.73 9.72
N GLU A 4 6.70 -17.19 8.51
CA GLU A 4 6.21 -16.29 7.46
C GLU A 4 5.09 -15.41 8.04
N ARG A 5 5.47 -14.30 8.68
CA ARG A 5 4.53 -13.27 9.10
C ARG A 5 4.19 -12.56 7.81
N ALA A 6 2.98 -12.81 7.30
CA ALA A 6 2.43 -12.02 6.21
C ALA A 6 2.46 -10.56 6.68
N GLU A 7 3.48 -9.82 6.24
CA GLU A 7 3.62 -8.40 6.51
C GLU A 7 2.34 -7.74 5.99
N PRO A 8 1.67 -6.88 6.77
CA PRO A 8 0.49 -6.20 6.28
C PRO A 8 0.91 -5.44 5.02
N LEU A 9 0.35 -5.82 3.87
CA LEU A 9 0.59 -5.14 2.60
C LEU A 9 0.13 -3.70 2.76
N LEU A 10 1.07 -2.76 2.74
CA LEU A 10 0.77 -1.34 2.59
C LEU A 10 0.94 -0.97 1.14
N TRP A 11 0.02 -0.13 0.68
CA TRP A 11 0.09 0.48 -0.61
C TRP A 11 0.25 1.98 -0.44
N THR A 12 1.19 2.54 -1.17
CA THR A 12 1.43 3.99 -1.18
C THR A 12 1.15 4.52 -2.57
N CYS A 13 0.27 5.51 -2.66
CA CYS A 13 0.00 6.22 -3.88
C CYS A 13 1.21 7.09 -4.23
N THR A 14 1.84 6.84 -5.37
CA THR A 14 2.98 7.61 -5.88
C THR A 14 2.57 8.99 -6.40
N ALA A 15 1.29 9.15 -6.76
CA ALA A 15 0.74 10.40 -7.27
C ALA A 15 0.57 11.48 -6.18
N CYS A 16 0.13 11.09 -4.98
CA CYS A 16 -0.16 12.03 -3.88
C CYS A 16 0.47 11.68 -2.52
N GLY A 17 0.96 10.44 -2.33
CA GLY A 17 1.47 9.96 -1.05
C GLY A 17 0.41 9.35 -0.12
N TYR A 18 -0.79 9.02 -0.61
CA TYR A 18 -1.82 8.35 0.19
C TYR A 18 -1.43 6.92 0.53
N HIS A 19 -1.48 6.55 1.81
CA HIS A 19 -1.15 5.20 2.29
C HIS A 19 -2.43 4.43 2.64
N VAL A 20 -2.56 3.20 2.16
CA VAL A 20 -3.66 2.30 2.49
C VAL A 20 -3.12 0.93 2.92
N GLU A 21 -3.69 0.39 4.00
CA GLU A 21 -3.30 -0.89 4.57
C GLU A 21 -4.33 -1.95 4.17
N GLY A 22 -3.89 -3.04 3.52
CA GLY A 22 -4.77 -4.13 3.11
C GLY A 22 -5.24 -4.04 1.64
N GLU A 23 -6.53 -3.82 1.41
CA GLU A 23 -7.11 -3.82 0.06
C GLU A 23 -6.88 -2.50 -0.67
N LEU A 24 -6.24 -2.60 -1.84
CA LEU A 24 -5.98 -1.47 -2.70
C LEU A 24 -7.28 -1.02 -3.40
N PRO A 25 -7.69 0.26 -3.24
CA PRO A 25 -8.87 0.77 -3.93
C PRO A 25 -8.63 0.89 -5.43
N GLU A 26 -9.69 0.85 -6.25
CA GLU A 26 -9.59 1.04 -7.70
C GLU A 26 -9.08 2.44 -8.08
N LYS A 27 -9.41 3.43 -7.25
CA LYS A 27 -8.95 4.81 -7.37
C LYS A 27 -8.58 5.38 -6.01
N CYS A 28 -7.56 6.23 -5.99
CA CYS A 28 -7.15 6.95 -4.81
C CYS A 28 -8.28 7.89 -4.35
N PRO A 29 -8.75 7.80 -3.10
CA PRO A 29 -9.79 8.71 -2.59
C PRO A 29 -9.31 10.15 -2.36
N GLU A 30 -7.99 10.36 -2.28
CA GLU A 30 -7.38 11.68 -2.09
C GLU A 30 -7.21 12.44 -3.42
N CYS A 31 -6.62 11.80 -4.44
CA CYS A 31 -6.30 12.47 -5.71
C CYS A 31 -7.07 11.95 -6.93
N GLY A 32 -7.74 10.80 -6.82
CA GLY A 32 -8.44 10.16 -7.94
C GLY A 32 -7.54 9.37 -8.90
N ALA A 33 -6.24 9.19 -8.59
CA ALA A 33 -5.33 8.37 -9.38
C ALA A 33 -5.80 6.90 -9.44
N ASP A 34 -5.58 6.23 -10.56
CA ASP A 34 -5.93 4.82 -10.72
C ASP A 34 -5.02 3.92 -9.86
N ARG A 35 -5.50 2.71 -9.56
CA ARG A 35 -4.76 1.70 -8.78
C ARG A 35 -3.35 1.35 -9.29
N GLY A 36 -3.03 1.70 -10.54
CA GLY A 36 -1.69 1.52 -11.10
C GLY A 36 -0.65 2.49 -10.54
N GLU A 37 -1.09 3.58 -9.92
CA GLU A 37 -0.23 4.58 -9.27
C GLU A 37 0.02 4.24 -7.79
N PHE A 38 -0.21 2.99 -7.38
CA PHE A 38 0.06 2.55 -6.03
C PHE A 38 1.19 1.51 -6.03
N GLU A 39 2.16 1.72 -5.14
CA GLU A 39 3.29 0.81 -4.93
C GLU A 39 3.12 0.06 -3.61
N GLU A 40 3.40 -1.25 -3.64
CA GLU A 40 3.51 -2.07 -2.45
C GLU A 40 4.76 -1.69 -1.65
N VAL A 41 4.58 -1.34 -0.38
CA VAL A 41 5.66 -1.00 0.53
C VAL A 41 5.68 -1.94 1.72
N PRO A 42 6.78 -2.67 1.97
CA PRO A 42 6.95 -3.41 3.21
C PRO A 42 7.08 -2.41 4.38
N LYS A 43 6.47 -2.69 5.53
CA LYS A 43 6.77 -1.88 6.73
C LYS A 43 8.23 -2.10 7.09
N PRO A 44 9.05 -1.06 7.27
CA PRO A 44 10.38 -1.24 7.83
C PRO A 44 10.23 -1.82 9.24
N ASP A 45 10.70 -3.05 9.43
CA ASP A 45 10.85 -3.72 10.73
C ASP A 45 11.98 -2.99 11.48
N TYR A 46 11.63 -2.21 12.51
CA TYR A 46 12.56 -1.46 13.35
C TYR A 46 12.62 -2.04 14.76
#